data_AF-A0A7W0PZ34-F1
#
_entry.id   AF-A0A7W0PZ34-F1
#
_cell.length_a   1.000
_cell.length_b   1.000
_cell.length_c   1.000
_cell.angle_alpha   90.00
_cell.angle_beta   90.00
_cell.angle_gamma   90.00
#
_symmetry.space_group_name_H-M   'P 1'
#
loop_
_entity.id
_entity.type
_entity.pdbx_description
1 polymer ?
#
loop_
_entity_poly.entity_id
_entity_poly.type
_entity_poly.pdbx_seq_one_letter_code
_entity_poly.pdbx_strand_id
1 'polypeptide(L)'
;MEGEAETGQNRTRMTRQARTERTERILIARLEELARALERSGASPKSVGRLLESASVATINAIALNLLSEEAANEIWSGAAKRHPELSLRRAA
;
A
#
# COMPACT_ATOMS: atom_id res chain seq x y z
N MET A 1 25.35 -5.45 -43.23
CA MET A 1 25.07 -4.13 -42.64
C MET A 1 23.77 -4.29 -41.89
N GLU A 2 23.78 -4.76 -40.64
CA GLU A 2 24.17 -4.02 -39.41
C GLU A 2 23.41 -2.71 -39.21
N GLY A 3 22.83 -2.58 -38.02
CA GLY A 3 22.18 -1.38 -37.48
C GLY A 3 20.69 -1.38 -37.77
N GLU A 4 19.78 -1.27 -36.82
CA GLU A 4 19.88 -0.52 -35.58
C GLU A 4 19.08 -1.20 -34.47
N ALA A 5 19.69 -1.19 -33.29
CA ALA A 5 19.15 -1.76 -32.08
C ALA A 5 17.95 -0.93 -31.59
N GLU A 6 16.74 -1.48 -31.70
CA GLU A 6 15.57 -0.98 -30.95
C GLU A 6 15.61 -1.43 -29.48
N THR A 7 16.73 -1.16 -28.80
CA THR A 7 16.90 -1.39 -27.36
C THR A 7 16.93 -0.04 -26.65
N GLY A 8 15.77 0.61 -26.54
CA GLY A 8 15.74 1.91 -25.85
C GLY A 8 14.41 2.39 -25.27
N GLN A 9 13.26 1.93 -25.75
CA GLN A 9 11.99 2.60 -25.38
C GLN A 9 11.13 1.88 -24.33
N ASN A 10 11.43 0.63 -23.99
CA ASN A 10 10.50 -0.19 -23.19
C ASN A 10 10.61 -0.03 -21.66
N ARG A 11 11.45 0.89 -21.16
CA ARG A 11 11.72 0.99 -19.71
C ARG A 11 10.93 2.10 -18.99
N THR A 12 10.29 3.02 -19.71
CA THR A 12 9.84 4.29 -19.09
C THR A 12 8.43 4.75 -19.48
N ARG A 13 7.49 3.84 -19.77
CA ARG A 13 6.07 4.21 -19.82
C ARG A 13 5.20 3.23 -19.04
N MET A 14 5.45 3.17 -17.74
CA MET A 14 4.55 2.49 -16.82
C MET A 14 3.16 3.15 -16.91
N THR A 15 2.17 2.37 -17.34
CA THR A 15 0.79 2.81 -17.55
C THR A 15 0.14 3.21 -16.22
N ARG A 16 -0.93 4.01 -16.26
CA ARG A 16 -1.69 4.37 -15.06
C ARG A 16 -2.15 3.12 -14.30
N GLN A 17 -2.68 2.13 -15.03
CA GLN A 17 -3.09 0.85 -14.47
C GLN A 17 -1.93 0.13 -13.75
N ALA A 18 -0.75 0.04 -14.37
CA ALA A 18 0.40 -0.59 -13.73
C ALA A 18 0.81 0.16 -12.45
N ARG A 19 0.64 1.49 -12.39
CA ARG A 19 0.94 2.29 -11.17
C ARG A 19 -0.06 2.02 -10.07
N THR A 20 -1.34 1.88 -10.43
CA THR A 20 -2.39 1.50 -9.49
C THR A 20 -2.14 0.11 -8.91
N GLU A 21 -1.98 -0.91 -9.75
CA GLU A 21 -1.71 -2.27 -9.30
C GLU A 21 -0.43 -2.38 -8.46
N ARG A 22 0.59 -1.58 -8.78
CA ARG A 22 1.82 -1.51 -7.98
C ARG A 22 1.55 -0.88 -6.62
N THR A 23 0.77 0.19 -6.57
CA THR A 23 0.44 0.89 -5.33
C THR A 23 -0.40 0.00 -4.41
N GLU A 24 -1.38 -0.72 -4.96
CA GLU A 24 -2.17 -1.73 -4.24
C GLU A 24 -1.27 -2.82 -3.63
N ARG A 25 -0.38 -3.42 -4.44
CA ARG A 25 0.56 -4.44 -3.98
C ARG A 25 1.46 -3.95 -2.85
N ILE A 26 1.97 -2.72 -2.97
CA ILE A 26 2.79 -2.10 -1.92
C ILE A 26 1.96 -1.89 -0.65
N LEU A 27 0.74 -1.38 -0.76
CA LEU A 27 -0.12 -1.14 0.39
C LEU A 27 -0.43 -2.45 1.13
N ILE A 28 -0.83 -3.50 0.41
CA ILE A 28 -1.09 -4.83 0.97
C ILE A 28 0.15 -5.35 1.71
N ALA A 29 1.30 -5.38 1.04
CA ALA A 29 2.53 -5.90 1.64
C ALA A 29 2.93 -5.12 2.91
N ARG A 30 2.73 -3.79 2.92
CA ARG A 30 3.06 -2.95 4.08
C ARG A 30 2.11 -3.18 5.25
N LEU A 31 0.82 -3.39 5.00
CA LEU A 31 -0.14 -3.70 6.06
C LEU A 31 0.11 -5.08 6.67
N GLU A 32 0.43 -6.08 5.85
CA GLU A 32 0.79 -7.43 6.30
C GLU A 32 2.08 -7.42 7.12
N GLU A 33 3.13 -6.74 6.65
CA GLU A 33 4.38 -6.59 7.41
C GLU A 33 4.15 -5.85 8.74
N LEU A 34 3.33 -4.80 8.73
CA LEU A 34 2.99 -4.08 9.94
C LEU A 34 2.26 -4.99 10.92
N ALA A 35 1.19 -5.67 10.51
CA ALA A 35 0.46 -6.61 11.37
C ALA A 35 1.37 -7.66 11.99
N ARG A 36 2.17 -8.33 11.17
CA ARG A 36 3.12 -9.35 11.66
C ARG A 36 4.15 -8.77 12.63
N ALA A 37 4.59 -7.53 12.42
CA ALA A 37 5.48 -6.85 13.36
C ALA A 37 4.78 -6.55 14.69
N LEU A 38 3.50 -6.18 14.66
CA LEU A 38 2.67 -5.97 15.85
C LEU A 38 2.48 -7.25 16.64
N GLU A 39 2.09 -8.34 15.97
CA GLU A 39 1.92 -9.68 16.56
C GLU A 39 3.19 -10.15 17.28
N ARG A 40 4.35 -9.99 16.63
CA ARG A 40 5.64 -10.45 17.19
C ARG A 40 6.19 -9.57 18.31
N SER A 41 5.95 -8.25 18.25
CA SER A 41 6.62 -7.30 19.13
C SER A 41 5.92 -7.14 20.48
N GLY A 42 4.64 -7.52 20.60
CA GLY A 42 3.83 -7.16 21.77
C GLY A 42 3.80 -5.65 22.00
N ALA A 43 3.99 -4.85 20.93
CA ALA A 43 4.19 -3.42 21.05
C ALA A 43 3.02 -2.73 21.75
N SER A 44 3.36 -1.70 22.54
CA SER A 44 2.38 -0.86 23.20
C SER A 44 1.40 -0.25 22.17
N PRO A 45 0.08 -0.23 22.47
CA PRO A 45 -0.95 0.32 21.60
C PRO A 45 -0.64 1.73 21.06
N LYS A 46 0.13 2.54 21.81
CA LYS A 46 0.52 3.89 21.39
C LYS A 46 1.55 3.90 20.24
N SER A 47 2.46 2.94 20.23
CA SER A 47 3.44 2.79 19.14
C SER A 47 2.78 2.21 17.90
N VAL A 48 1.87 1.26 18.09
CA VAL A 48 1.00 0.71 17.05
C VAL A 48 0.18 1.82 16.37
N GLY A 49 -0.47 2.67 17.17
CA GLY A 49 -1.32 3.74 16.68
C GLY A 49 -0.59 4.72 15.74
N ARG A 50 0.67 5.10 16.05
CA ARG A 50 1.47 5.99 15.20
C ARG A 50 1.84 5.37 13.86
N LEU A 51 2.14 4.08 13.83
CA LEU A 51 2.45 3.36 12.59
C LEU A 51 1.20 3.21 11.70
N LEU A 52 0.05 2.87 12.31
CA LEU A 52 -1.23 2.80 11.60
C LEU A 52 -1.65 4.17 11.04
N GLU A 53 -1.48 5.23 11.82
CA GLU A 53 -1.75 6.60 11.38
C GLU A 53 -0.87 7.00 10.19
N SER A 54 0.42 6.65 10.23
CA SER A 54 1.34 6.89 9.10
C SER A 54 0.91 6.13 7.84
N ALA A 55 0.49 4.88 7.97
CA ALA A 55 -0.02 4.07 6.86
C ALA A 55 -1.35 4.63 6.31
N SER A 56 -2.21 5.16 7.18
CA SER A 56 -3.46 5.80 6.79
C SER A 56 -3.20 7.09 5.99
N VAL A 57 -2.30 7.96 6.45
CA VAL A 57 -1.91 9.18 5.72
C VAL A 57 -1.30 8.86 4.36
N ALA A 58 -0.43 7.85 4.28
CA ALA A 58 0.13 7.40 3.01
C ALA A 58 -0.96 6.90 2.03
N THR A 59 -1.98 6.21 2.56
CA THR A 59 -3.14 5.76 1.77
C THR A 59 -3.95 6.95 1.24
N ILE A 60 -4.25 7.94 2.09
CA ILE A 60 -4.95 9.17 1.71
C ILE A 60 -4.18 9.91 0.61
N ASN A 61 -2.86 10.04 0.76
CA ASN A 61 -2.02 10.67 -0.25
C ASN A 61 -2.01 9.88 -1.57
N ALA A 62 -2.00 8.55 -1.54
CA ALA A 62 -2.11 7.74 -2.76
C ALA A 62 -3.45 7.92 -3.47
N ILE A 63 -4.54 8.09 -2.72
CA ILE A 63 -5.87 8.42 -3.27
C ILE A 63 -5.86 9.82 -3.90
N ALA A 64 -5.35 10.83 -3.18
CA ALA A 64 -5.27 12.20 -3.68
C ALA A 64 -4.42 12.32 -4.96
N LEU A 65 -3.37 11.48 -5.09
CA LEU A 65 -2.53 11.38 -6.28
C LEU A 65 -3.14 10.50 -7.39
N ASN A 66 -4.36 10.00 -7.18
CA ASN A 66 -5.09 9.13 -8.11
C ASN A 66 -4.30 7.85 -8.48
N LEU A 67 -3.49 7.38 -7.53
CA LEU A 67 -2.72 6.14 -7.61
C LEU A 67 -3.50 4.95 -7.03
N LEU A 68 -4.52 5.21 -6.23
CA LEU A 68 -5.37 4.21 -5.60
C LEU A 68 -6.80 4.75 -5.55
N SER A 69 -7.82 3.96 -5.86
CA SER A 69 -9.19 4.39 -5.62
C SER A 69 -9.56 4.26 -4.14
N GLU A 70 -10.57 5.02 -3.71
CA GLU A 70 -11.04 4.93 -2.34
C GLU A 70 -11.65 3.55 -2.02
N GLU A 71 -12.34 2.96 -2.99
CA GLU A 71 -12.92 1.62 -2.89
C GLU A 71 -11.82 0.56 -2.72
N ALA A 72 -10.79 0.58 -3.58
CA ALA A 72 -9.68 -0.36 -3.50
C ALA A 72 -8.93 -0.23 -2.16
N ALA A 73 -8.72 1.01 -1.69
CA ALA A 73 -8.17 1.25 -0.38
C ALA A 73 -9.05 0.64 0.73
N ASN A 74 -10.39 0.76 0.63
CA ASN A 74 -11.33 0.23 1.63
C ASN A 74 -11.26 -1.30 1.69
N GLU A 75 -11.24 -1.94 0.53
CA GLU A 75 -11.12 -3.38 0.42
C GLU A 75 -9.79 -3.90 0.98
N ILE A 76 -8.68 -3.23 0.66
CA ILE A 76 -7.36 -3.61 1.17
C ILE A 76 -7.29 -3.49 2.69
N TRP A 77 -7.73 -2.36 3.26
CA TRP A 77 -7.72 -2.13 4.70
C TRP A 77 -8.65 -3.09 5.44
N SER A 78 -9.88 -3.29 4.95
CA SER A 78 -10.83 -4.22 5.56
C SER A 78 -10.37 -5.68 5.44
N GLY A 79 -9.76 -6.06 4.32
CA GLY A 79 -9.17 -7.37 4.13
C GLY A 79 -8.02 -7.63 5.10
N ALA A 80 -7.14 -6.65 5.29
CA ALA A 80 -6.05 -6.73 6.26
C ALA A 80 -6.59 -6.83 7.70
N ALA A 81 -7.57 -6.00 8.08
CA ALA A 81 -8.18 -6.04 9.42
C ALA A 81 -8.92 -7.35 9.71
N LYS A 82 -9.54 -7.99 8.70
CA LYS A 82 -10.16 -9.32 8.85
C LYS A 82 -9.13 -10.41 9.18
N ARG A 83 -7.92 -10.31 8.61
CA ARG A 83 -6.82 -11.26 8.88
C ARG A 83 -6.07 -10.93 10.18
N HIS A 84 -5.98 -9.64 10.49
CA HIS A 84 -5.19 -9.09 11.59
C HIS A 84 -6.05 -8.11 12.39
N PRO A 85 -6.82 -8.60 13.38
CA PRO A 85 -7.76 -7.78 14.14
C PRO A 85 -7.12 -6.56 14.81
N GLU A 86 -5.82 -6.60 15.14
CA GLU A 86 -5.08 -5.45 15.68
C GLU A 86 -5.02 -4.24 14.73
N LEU A 87 -5.23 -4.43 13.43
CA LEU A 87 -5.31 -3.35 12.44
C LEU A 87 -6.66 -2.63 12.41
N SER A 88 -7.70 -3.19 13.05
CA SER A 88 -9.08 -2.65 13.01
C SER A 88 -9.22 -1.25 13.63
N LEU A 89 -8.17 -0.76 14.29
CA LEU A 89 -8.23 0.40 15.17
C LEU A 89 -8.25 1.77 14.48
N ARG A 90 -7.89 1.92 13.19
CA ARG A 90 -7.83 3.28 12.60
C ARG A 90 -7.66 3.32 11.09
N ARG A 91 -8.75 3.25 10.33
CA ARG A 91 -8.82 4.07 9.11
C ARG A 91 -9.63 5.29 9.50
N ALA A 92 -8.95 6.43 9.74
CA ALA A 92 -9.67 7.68 9.92
C ALA A 92 -10.45 7.93 8.63
N ALA A 93 -11.76 8.13 8.79
CA ALA A 93 -12.64 8.59 7.71
C ALA A 93 -12.13 9.91 7.13
#